data_AF-A0A3T0MXS5-F1
#
_entry.id   AF-A0A3T0MXS5-F1
#
_cell.length_a   1.000
_cell.length_b   1.000
_cell.length_c   1.000
_cell.angle_alpha   90.00
_cell.angle_beta   90.00
_cell.angle_gamma   90.00
#
_symmetry.space_group_name_H-M   'P 1'
#
loop_
_entity.id
_entity.type
_entity.pdbx_description
1 polymer ?
#
loop_
_entity_poly.entity_id
_entity_poly.type
_entity_poly.pdbx_seq_one_letter_code
_entity_poly.pdbx_strand_id
1 'polypeptide(L)'
;MNDTQVTLFNTGLPMMVIGILAVVVPRLLVQKATRSHLVVAIGMILACVTMAVLSAGVFFLFDNRSYETLIGAGGYVLALEFLIEASWKAVILWAPLILLTWLSLAQRVERLRGQDLAERNSL
;
A
#
# COMPACT_ATOMS: atom_id res chain seq x y z
N MET A 1 33.41 -8.07 15.18
CA MET A 1 32.68 -8.00 13.90
C MET A 1 31.27 -7.55 14.24
N ASN A 2 30.89 -6.33 13.87
CA ASN A 2 29.58 -5.74 14.22
C ASN A 2 28.55 -6.21 13.18
N ASP A 3 28.03 -7.42 13.34
CA ASP A 3 27.06 -8.02 12.41
C ASP A 3 25.59 -7.61 12.68
N THR A 4 25.35 -6.58 13.50
CA THR A 4 24.01 -6.10 13.89
C THR A 4 23.81 -4.60 13.69
N GLN A 5 24.40 -4.01 12.65
CA GLN A 5 24.03 -2.64 12.28
C GLN A 5 22.71 -2.65 11.51
N VAL A 6 21.64 -2.23 12.18
CA VAL A 6 20.42 -1.69 11.55
C VAL A 6 20.86 -0.49 10.71
N THR A 7 21.25 -0.77 9.46
CA THR A 7 21.69 0.26 8.53
C THR A 7 20.47 0.88 7.88
N LEU A 8 20.52 2.21 7.66
CA LEU A 8 19.50 2.97 6.93
C LEU A 8 19.10 2.31 5.61
N PHE A 9 20.02 1.60 4.98
CA PHE A 9 19.75 0.85 3.75
C PHE A 9 18.88 -0.40 3.98
N ASN A 10 19.09 -1.15 5.05
CA ASN A 10 18.36 -2.41 5.26
C ASN A 10 16.93 -2.18 5.79
N THR A 11 16.71 -1.10 6.55
CA THR A 11 15.38 -0.79 7.11
C THR A 11 14.68 0.36 6.39
N GLY A 12 15.41 1.40 6.01
CA GLY A 12 14.85 2.58 5.36
C GLY A 12 14.45 2.35 3.91
N LEU A 13 15.20 1.51 3.16
CA LEU A 13 14.88 1.22 1.76
C LEU A 13 13.55 0.46 1.60
N PRO A 14 13.26 -0.64 2.34
CA PRO A 14 11.94 -1.27 2.32
C PRO A 14 10.81 -0.31 2.66
N MET A 15 11.00 0.53 3.68
CA MET A 15 9.99 1.51 4.10
C MET A 15 9.74 2.58 3.01
N MET A 16 10.80 3.08 2.36
CA MET A 16 10.64 4.00 1.24
C MET A 16 9.88 3.35 0.07
N VAL A 17 10.22 2.10 -0.27
CA VAL A 17 9.51 1.36 -1.32
C VAL A 17 8.03 1.21 -0.98
N ILE A 18 7.69 0.79 0.24
CA ILE A 18 6.30 0.67 0.70
C ILE A 18 5.59 2.03 0.67
N GLY A 19 6.26 3.11 1.11
CA GLY A 19 5.69 4.46 1.09
C GLY A 19 5.38 4.96 -0.32
N ILE A 20 6.27 4.72 -1.29
CA ILE A 20 6.05 5.06 -2.70
C ILE A 20 4.87 4.25 -3.25
N LEU A 21 4.85 2.94 -3.00
CA LEU A 21 3.77 2.05 -3.46
C LEU A 21 2.42 2.48 -2.88
N ALA A 22 2.37 2.93 -1.63
CA ALA A 22 1.13 3.39 -0.98
C ALA A 22 0.46 4.56 -1.71
N VAL A 23 1.22 5.38 -2.44
CA VAL A 23 0.70 6.49 -3.25
C VAL A 23 0.41 6.07 -4.68
N VAL A 24 1.27 5.22 -5.25
CA VAL A 24 1.18 4.79 -6.66
C VAL A 24 0.04 3.80 -6.86
N VAL A 25 -0.07 2.78 -6.01
CA VAL A 25 -1.04 1.68 -6.16
C VAL A 25 -2.49 2.18 -6.23
N PRO A 26 -2.98 3.03 -5.31
CA PRO A 26 -4.36 3.52 -5.40
C PRO A 26 -4.62 4.33 -6.67
N ARG A 27 -3.63 5.08 -7.16
CA ARG A 27 -3.75 5.90 -8.38
C ARG A 27 -3.77 5.08 -9.67
N LEU A 28 -3.14 3.91 -9.66
CA LEU A 28 -3.17 2.97 -10.78
C LEU A 28 -4.48 2.18 -10.81
N LEU A 29 -4.99 1.80 -9.63
CA LEU A 29 -6.21 1.00 -9.51
C LEU A 29 -7.49 1.82 -9.67
N VAL A 30 -7.49 3.09 -9.24
CA VAL A 30 -8.66 3.96 -9.40
C VAL A 30 -8.57 4.72 -10.71
N GLN A 31 -9.50 4.45 -11.63
CA GLN A 31 -9.56 5.13 -12.91
C GLN A 31 -9.77 6.65 -12.74
N LYS A 32 -9.01 7.43 -13.53
CA LYS A 32 -9.01 8.89 -13.43
C LYS A 32 -10.34 9.55 -13.84
N ALA A 33 -11.18 8.88 -14.63
CA ALA A 33 -12.43 9.42 -15.17
C ALA A 33 -13.68 8.99 -14.37
N THR A 34 -13.50 8.32 -13.23
CA THR A 34 -14.61 7.79 -12.45
C THR A 34 -15.45 8.89 -11.82
N ARG A 35 -16.78 8.84 -12.06
CA ARG A 35 -17.77 9.77 -11.47
C ARG A 35 -18.54 9.17 -10.27
N SER A 36 -18.16 7.97 -9.83
CA SER A 36 -18.86 7.22 -8.78
C SER A 36 -17.98 7.01 -7.55
N HIS A 37 -18.49 7.41 -6.38
CA HIS A 37 -17.83 7.14 -5.09
C HIS A 37 -17.72 5.65 -4.79
N LEU A 38 -18.67 4.83 -5.26
CA LEU A 38 -18.65 3.37 -5.07
C LEU A 38 -17.44 2.75 -5.77
N VAL A 39 -17.15 3.16 -7.00
CA VAL A 39 -16.02 2.65 -7.78
C VAL A 39 -14.69 3.09 -7.15
N VAL A 40 -14.62 4.33 -6.64
CA VAL A 40 -13.46 4.79 -5.86
C VAL A 40 -13.28 3.94 -4.60
N ALA A 41 -14.35 3.68 -3.84
CA ALA A 41 -14.29 2.87 -2.62
C ALA A 41 -13.82 1.43 -2.89
N ILE A 42 -14.36 0.78 -3.93
CA ILE A 42 -13.92 -0.56 -4.35
C ILE A 42 -12.44 -0.55 -4.75
N GLY A 43 -12.02 0.46 -5.52
CA GLY A 43 -10.62 0.62 -5.90
C GLY A 43 -9.69 0.83 -4.70
N MET A 44 -10.14 1.53 -3.65
CA MET A 44 -9.37 1.66 -2.40
C MET A 44 -9.28 0.35 -1.63
N ILE A 45 -10.36 -0.43 -1.56
CA ILE A 45 -10.32 -1.76 -0.93
C ILE A 45 -9.32 -2.65 -1.66
N LEU A 46 -9.35 -2.65 -2.99
CA LEU A 46 -8.38 -3.39 -3.80
C LEU A 46 -6.95 -2.89 -3.55
N ALA A 47 -6.75 -1.59 -3.45
CA ALA A 47 -5.44 -1.01 -3.13
C ALA A 47 -4.92 -1.45 -1.76
N CYS A 48 -5.77 -1.51 -0.73
CA CYS A 48 -5.40 -2.03 0.59
C CYS A 48 -4.95 -3.50 0.51
N VAL A 49 -5.71 -4.35 -0.19
CA VAL A 49 -5.36 -5.76 -0.38
C VAL A 49 -4.04 -5.90 -1.15
N THR A 50 -3.87 -5.15 -2.24
CA THR A 50 -2.63 -5.13 -3.02
C THR A 50 -1.44 -4.67 -2.16
N MET A 51 -1.62 -3.65 -1.31
CA MET A 51 -0.56 -3.16 -0.43
C MET A 51 -0.18 -4.17 0.66
N ALA A 52 -1.12 -4.93 1.20
CA ALA A 52 -0.81 -6.01 2.14
C ALA A 52 0.07 -7.10 1.48
N VAL A 53 -0.24 -7.47 0.24
CA VAL A 53 0.55 -8.46 -0.53
C VAL A 53 1.92 -7.89 -0.91
N LEU A 54 1.99 -6.65 -1.39
CA LEU A 54 3.26 -6.01 -1.77
C LEU A 54 4.17 -5.78 -0.56
N SER A 55 3.62 -5.40 0.60
CA SER A 55 4.40 -5.21 1.82
C SER A 55 5.04 -6.52 2.26
N ALA A 56 4.30 -7.63 2.21
CA ALA A 56 4.85 -8.96 2.45
C ALA A 56 5.98 -9.29 1.45
N GLY A 57 5.76 -9.09 0.15
CA GLY A 57 6.79 -9.32 -0.88
C GLY A 57 8.06 -8.49 -0.66
N VAL A 58 7.92 -7.22 -0.27
CA VAL A 58 9.06 -6.35 0.05
C VAL A 58 9.81 -6.88 1.28
N PHE A 59 9.14 -7.23 2.37
CA PHE A 59 9.82 -7.78 3.54
C PHE A 59 10.50 -9.11 3.25
N PHE A 60 9.87 -9.98 2.47
CA PHE A 60 10.50 -11.22 2.02
C PHE A 60 11.81 -10.95 1.28
N LEU A 61 11.80 -10.06 0.27
CA LEU A 61 13.00 -9.77 -0.54
C LEU A 61 14.14 -9.12 0.25
N PHE A 62 13.83 -8.28 1.24
CA PHE A 62 14.84 -7.52 1.97
C PHE A 62 15.31 -8.17 3.28
N ASP A 63 14.55 -9.11 3.84
CA ASP A 63 14.86 -9.77 5.13
C ASP A 63 15.15 -11.28 4.98
N ASN A 64 15.59 -11.71 3.79
CA ASN A 64 15.82 -13.12 3.42
C ASN A 64 16.63 -13.94 4.46
N ARG A 65 17.63 -13.35 5.11
CA ARG A 65 18.45 -14.05 6.12
C ARG A 65 17.64 -14.48 7.35
N SER A 66 16.69 -13.65 7.76
CA SER A 66 15.81 -13.97 8.88
C SER A 66 14.87 -15.13 8.52
N TYR A 67 14.37 -15.15 7.28
CA TYR A 67 13.45 -16.18 6.78
C TYR A 67 14.08 -17.56 6.62
N GLU A 68 15.28 -17.67 6.05
CA GLU A 68 15.98 -18.96 5.94
C GLU A 68 16.22 -19.59 7.32
N THR A 69 16.56 -18.75 8.30
CA THR A 69 16.78 -19.17 9.69
C THR A 69 15.48 -19.63 10.36
N LEU A 70 14.37 -18.91 10.13
CA LEU A 70 13.03 -19.24 10.63
C LEU A 70 12.48 -20.54 10.00
N ILE A 71 12.68 -20.75 8.70
CA ILE A 71 12.30 -21.99 8.01
C ILE A 71 13.10 -23.17 8.57
N GLY A 72 14.40 -22.99 8.83
CA GLY A 72 15.25 -24.03 9.43
C GLY A 72 14.87 -24.35 10.89
N ALA A 73 14.35 -23.38 11.64
CA ALA A 73 14.01 -23.54 13.06
C ALA A 73 12.59 -24.04 13.33
N GLY A 74 11.60 -23.67 12.50
CA GLY A 74 10.18 -23.95 12.75
C GLY A 74 9.34 -24.29 11.51
N GLY A 75 9.97 -24.45 10.34
CA GLY A 75 9.31 -24.77 9.09
C GLY A 75 8.56 -23.58 8.45
N TYR A 76 7.89 -23.85 7.33
CA TYR A 76 7.25 -22.84 6.49
C TYR A 76 6.08 -22.09 7.18
N VAL A 77 5.43 -22.72 8.16
CA VAL A 77 4.30 -22.11 8.89
C VAL A 77 4.77 -20.94 9.74
N LEU A 78 5.85 -21.11 10.50
CA LEU A 78 6.41 -20.06 11.36
C LEU A 78 6.92 -18.87 10.53
N ALA A 79 7.52 -19.15 9.38
CA ALA A 79 7.96 -18.12 8.43
C ALA A 79 6.78 -17.32 7.84
N LEU A 80 5.65 -17.99 7.53
CA LEU A 80 4.43 -17.34 7.06
C LEU A 80 3.77 -16.48 8.13
N GLU A 81 3.70 -16.95 9.37
CA GLU A 81 3.17 -16.16 10.49
C GLU A 81 3.97 -14.86 10.69
N PHE A 82 5.30 -14.96 10.67
CA PHE A 82 6.17 -13.79 10.76
C PHE A 82 5.95 -12.80 9.61
N LEU A 83 5.79 -13.31 8.38
CA LEU A 83 5.54 -12.48 7.20
C LEU A 83 4.20 -11.74 7.29
N ILE A 84 3.15 -12.42 7.80
CA ILE A 84 1.83 -11.82 8.01
C ILE A 84 1.91 -10.72 9.07
N GLU A 85 2.57 -10.99 10.20
CA GLU A 85 2.72 -10.02 11.28
C GLU A 85 3.52 -8.78 10.83
N ALA A 86 4.63 -8.98 10.10
CA ALA A 86 5.42 -7.91 9.53
C ALA A 86 4.62 -7.06 8.53
N SER A 87 3.85 -7.69 7.66
CA SER A 87 2.96 -6.99 6.73
C SER A 87 1.90 -6.16 7.46
N TRP A 88 1.32 -6.69 8.54
CA TRP A 88 0.34 -5.97 9.34
C TRP A 88 0.93 -4.75 10.04
N LYS A 89 2.18 -4.83 10.53
CA LYS A 89 2.88 -3.67 11.09
C LYS A 89 3.11 -2.57 10.06
N ALA A 90 3.32 -2.92 8.80
CA ALA A 90 3.45 -1.93 7.73
C ALA A 90 2.16 -1.14 7.43
N VAL A 91 0.99 -1.60 7.89
CA VAL A 91 -0.27 -0.85 7.79
C VAL A 91 -0.15 0.54 8.40
N ILE A 92 0.58 0.67 9.51
CA ILE A 92 0.83 1.96 10.17
C ILE A 92 1.53 2.94 9.22
N LEU A 93 2.40 2.44 8.34
CA LEU A 93 3.13 3.25 7.37
C LEU A 93 2.24 3.64 6.18
N TRP A 94 1.56 2.68 5.55
CA TRP A 94 0.87 2.94 4.29
C TRP A 94 -0.59 3.39 4.43
N ALA A 95 -1.30 3.01 5.50
CA ALA A 95 -2.72 3.35 5.66
C ALA A 95 -3.00 4.86 5.67
N PRO A 96 -2.21 5.71 6.36
CA PRO A 96 -2.39 7.16 6.29
C PRO A 96 -2.22 7.71 4.87
N LEU A 97 -1.26 7.18 4.11
CA LEU A 97 -1.00 7.59 2.72
C LEU A 97 -2.15 7.20 1.78
N ILE A 98 -2.70 6.00 1.98
CA ILE A 98 -3.88 5.54 1.25
C ILE A 98 -5.10 6.42 1.58
N LEU A 99 -5.31 6.77 2.85
CA LEU A 99 -6.40 7.65 3.27
C LEU A 99 -6.29 9.05 2.65
N LEU A 100 -5.10 9.64 2.65
CA LEU A 100 -4.86 10.93 1.97
C LEU A 100 -5.12 10.85 0.47
N THR A 101 -4.69 9.75 -0.16
CA THR A 101 -4.94 9.51 -1.58
C THR A 101 -6.42 9.34 -1.88
N TRP A 102 -7.15 8.63 -1.03
CA TRP A 102 -8.60 8.48 -1.12
C TRP A 102 -9.32 9.83 -1.03
N LEU A 103 -8.98 10.67 -0.06
CA LEU A 103 -9.58 12.01 0.09
C LEU A 103 -9.39 12.85 -1.18
N SER A 104 -8.18 12.84 -1.75
CA SER A 104 -7.89 13.54 -3.01
C SER A 104 -8.74 13.01 -4.18
N LEU A 105 -8.91 11.68 -4.27
CA LEU A 105 -9.74 11.05 -5.30
C LEU A 105 -11.23 11.34 -5.09
N ALA A 106 -11.72 11.35 -3.84
CA ALA A 106 -13.10 11.65 -3.51
C ALA A 106 -13.47 13.10 -3.88
N GLN A 107 -12.62 14.08 -3.51
CA GLN A 107 -12.79 15.48 -3.89
C GLN A 107 -12.81 15.67 -5.41
N ARG A 108 -12.04 14.86 -6.14
CA ARG A 108 -12.02 14.90 -7.61
C ARG A 108 -13.34 14.44 -8.22
N VAL A 109 -13.99 13.41 -7.66
CA VAL A 109 -15.31 12.96 -8.12
C VAL A 109 -16.33 14.10 -8.01
N GLU A 110 -16.34 14.81 -6.89
CA GLU A 110 -17.23 15.95 -6.67
C GLU A 110 -16.97 17.08 -7.66
N ARG A 111 -15.69 17.40 -7.92
CA ARG A 111 -15.31 18.40 -8.92
C ARG A 111 -15.80 18.05 -10.33
N LEU A 112 -15.67 16.78 -10.74
CA LEU A 112 -16.14 16.31 -12.05
C LEU A 112 -17.67 16.37 -12.16
N ARG A 113 -18.39 16.04 -11.08
CA ARG A 113 -19.85 16.17 -11.04
C ARG A 113 -20.29 17.63 -11.12
N GLY A 114 -19.59 18.54 -10.44
CA GLY A 114 -19.86 19.98 -10.49
C GLY A 114 -19.69 20.56 -11.90
N GLN A 115 -18.68 20.10 -12.64
CA GLN A 115 -18.46 20.49 -14.04
C GLN A 115 -19.61 20.07 -14.95
N ASP A 116 -20.08 18.82 -14.83
CA ASP A 116 -21.21 18.33 -15.63
C ASP A 116 -22.50 19.11 -15.38
N LEU A 117 -22.76 19.51 -14.13
CA LEU A 117 -23.94 20.29 -13.78
C LEU A 117 -23.88 21.69 -14.37
N ALA A 118 -22.70 22.33 -14.33
CA ALA A 118 -22.50 23.64 -14.94
C ALA A 118 -22.70 23.58 -16.46
N GLU A 119 -22.16 22.55 -17.12
CA GLU A 119 -22.32 22.34 -18.58
C GLU A 119 -23.80 22.12 -18.97
N ARG A 120 -24.56 21.34 -18.17
CA ARG A 120 -25.99 21.14 -18.39
C ARG A 120 -26.85 22.40 -18.24
N ASN A 121 -26.47 23.33 -17.36
CA ASN A 121 -27.22 24.57 -17.12
C ASN A 121 -26.88 25.69 -18.10
N SER A 122 -25.85 25.51 -18.94
CA SER A 122 -25.42 26.48 -19.96
C SER A 122 -26.02 26.24 -21.35
N LEU A 123 -26.84 25.19 -21.50
CA LEU A 123 -27.58 24.83 -22.71
C LEU A 123 -29.08 25.10 -22.51
#